data_AF-A0A345P3G2-F1
#
_entry.id   AF-A0A345P3G2-F1
#
_cell.length_a   1.000
_cell.length_b   1.000
_cell.length_c   1.000
_cell.angle_alpha   90.00
_cell.angle_beta   90.00
_cell.angle_gamma   90.00
#
_symmetry.space_group_name_H-M   'P 1'
#
loop_
_entity.id
_entity.type
_entity.pdbx_description
1 polymer ?
#
loop_
_entity_poly.entity_id
_entity_poly.type
_entity_poly.pdbx_seq_one_letter_code
_entity_poly.pdbx_strand_id
1 'polypeptide(L)'
;MKLVTAVVKPFKLDDVREALSDIGVQGITVTEVKGFGRQKGHTELYRGAEYVVDFLPKVKIDIAIRDEMVEQAVEAITRVASTGKIGDGKIFVSNLEQVIRIRTGETGPEAV
;
A
#
# COMPACT_ATOMS: atom_id res chain seq x y z
N MET A 1 -2.95 -17.09 -5.88
CA MET A 1 -3.34 -15.85 -5.19
C MET A 1 -2.10 -15.02 -4.91
N LYS A 2 -2.25 -13.71 -4.77
CA LYS A 2 -1.15 -12.80 -4.43
C LYS A 2 -1.52 -11.90 -3.26
N LEU A 3 -0.48 -11.48 -2.55
CA LEU A 3 -0.54 -10.32 -1.67
C LEU A 3 0.07 -9.14 -2.43
N VAL A 4 -0.73 -8.12 -2.70
CA VAL A 4 -0.27 -6.83 -3.21
C VAL A 4 -0.05 -5.90 -2.03
N THR A 5 1.19 -5.47 -1.85
CA THR A 5 1.57 -4.50 -0.81
C THR A 5 1.95 -3.19 -1.47
N ALA A 6 1.15 -2.14 -1.28
CA ALA A 6 1.43 -0.79 -1.77
C ALA A 6 1.87 0.10 -0.61
N VAL A 7 3.06 0.71 -0.72
CA VAL A 7 3.53 1.74 0.22
C VAL A 7 3.43 3.08 -0.48
N VAL A 8 2.49 3.93 -0.05
CA VAL A 8 2.12 5.19 -0.72
C VAL A 8 2.22 6.39 0.22
N LYS A 9 2.09 7.61 -0.34
CA LYS A 9 1.93 8.84 0.46
C LYS A 9 0.61 8.80 1.25
N PRO A 10 0.56 9.27 2.52
CA PRO A 10 -0.63 9.14 3.35
C PRO A 10 -1.91 9.73 2.74
N PHE A 11 -1.83 10.91 2.11
CA PHE A 11 -2.98 11.57 1.50
C PHE A 11 -3.53 10.85 0.25
N LYS A 12 -2.85 9.80 -0.25
CA LYS A 12 -3.32 8.97 -1.36
C LYS A 12 -4.12 7.75 -0.92
N LEU A 13 -4.27 7.52 0.38
CA LEU A 13 -4.98 6.36 0.91
C LEU A 13 -6.43 6.28 0.39
N ASP A 14 -7.17 7.38 0.47
CA ASP A 14 -8.59 7.38 0.08
C ASP A 14 -8.76 7.15 -1.43
N ASP A 15 -7.97 7.83 -2.27
CA ASP A 15 -7.96 7.62 -3.72
C ASP A 15 -7.68 6.14 -4.07
N VAL A 16 -6.72 5.51 -3.39
CA VAL A 16 -6.36 4.11 -3.61
C VAL A 16 -7.48 3.17 -3.16
N ARG A 17 -8.08 3.42 -1.99
CA ARG A 17 -9.21 2.64 -1.48
C ARG A 17 -10.39 2.67 -2.45
N GLU A 18 -10.73 3.83 -2.99
CA GLU A 18 -11.83 3.98 -3.94
C GLU A 18 -11.55 3.27 -5.27
N ALA A 19 -10.36 3.49 -5.85
CA ALA A 19 -9.98 2.83 -7.10
C ALA A 19 -9.97 1.30 -7.01
N LEU A 20 -9.62 0.74 -5.84
CA LEU A 20 -9.68 -0.69 -5.58
C LEU A 20 -11.12 -1.18 -5.43
N SER A 21 -11.97 -0.42 -4.74
CA SER A 21 -13.40 -0.73 -4.60
C SER A 21 -14.10 -0.77 -5.96
N ASP A 22 -13.79 0.16 -6.86
CA ASP A 22 -14.39 0.25 -8.20
C ASP A 22 -14.11 -0.99 -9.07
N ILE A 23 -12.99 -1.67 -8.82
CA ILE A 23 -12.62 -2.92 -9.51
C ILE A 23 -13.02 -4.18 -8.73
N GLY A 24 -13.81 -4.04 -7.67
CA GLY A 24 -14.36 -5.16 -6.91
C GLY A 24 -13.47 -5.67 -5.76
N VAL A 25 -12.40 -4.97 -5.39
CA VAL A 25 -11.59 -5.32 -4.21
C VAL A 25 -12.24 -4.72 -2.96
N GLN A 26 -12.82 -5.58 -2.12
CA GLN A 26 -13.64 -5.15 -0.97
C GLN A 26 -12.90 -5.15 0.37
N GLY A 27 -11.72 -5.76 0.45
CA GLY A 27 -10.96 -5.91 1.68
C GLY A 27 -9.53 -5.41 1.53
N ILE A 28 -9.13 -4.47 2.39
CA ILE A 28 -7.74 -4.00 2.51
C ILE A 28 -7.33 -3.96 3.98
N THR A 29 -6.04 -4.13 4.24
CA THR A 29 -5.45 -3.85 5.55
C THR A 29 -4.49 -2.67 5.42
N VAL A 30 -4.55 -1.73 6.35
CA VAL A 30 -3.76 -0.49 6.30
C VAL A 30 -2.86 -0.45 7.53
N THR A 31 -1.60 -0.05 7.35
CA THR A 31 -0.63 0.14 8.42
C THR A 31 0.15 1.43 8.19
N GLU A 32 0.26 2.27 9.21
CA GLU A 32 1.14 3.44 9.17
C GLU A 32 2.60 3.00 9.31
N VAL A 33 3.45 3.48 8.40
CA VAL A 33 4.86 3.12 8.35
C VAL A 33 5.74 4.34 8.11
N LYS A 34 7.04 4.17 8.32
CA LYS A 34 8.07 5.16 8.06
C LYS A 34 8.96 4.67 6.91
N GLY A 35 9.12 5.50 5.88
CA GLY A 35 9.92 5.18 4.69
C GLY A 35 11.19 6.03 4.60
N PHE A 36 12.28 5.41 4.17
CA PHE A 36 13.55 6.08 3.86
C PHE A 36 13.94 5.80 2.40
N GLY A 37 14.58 6.75 1.72
CA GLY A 37 15.06 6.53 0.35
C GLY A 37 15.52 7.80 -0.35
N ARG A 38 15.30 7.88 -1.68
CA ARG A 38 15.70 9.04 -2.49
C ARG A 38 15.00 10.34 -2.07
N GLN A 39 13.81 10.23 -1.49
CA GLN A 39 13.16 11.34 -0.82
C GLN A 39 13.92 11.56 0.50
N LYS A 40 14.95 12.39 0.47
CA LYS A 40 15.72 12.72 1.67
C LYS A 40 14.83 13.46 2.65
N GLY A 41 15.05 13.16 3.93
CA GLY A 41 14.59 13.98 5.04
C GLY A 41 14.98 15.44 4.92
N HIS A 42 14.25 16.30 5.59
CA HIS A 42 14.69 17.68 5.87
C HIS A 42 15.29 17.70 7.27
N THR A 43 16.27 18.59 7.50
CA THR A 43 16.68 18.92 8.87
C THR A 43 15.63 19.87 9.43
N GLU A 44 14.94 19.46 10.50
CA GLU A 44 14.02 20.32 11.22
C GLU A 44 14.70 20.84 12.49
N LEU A 45 14.56 22.14 12.77
CA LEU A 45 14.99 22.71 14.04
C LEU A 45 13.85 22.54 15.05
N TYR A 46 14.06 21.70 16.06
CA TYR A 46 13.10 21.53 17.16
C TYR A 46 13.75 21.91 18.48
N ARG A 47 13.20 22.95 19.14
CA ARG A 47 13.72 23.52 20.40
C ARG A 47 15.22 23.84 20.38
N GLY A 48 15.73 24.34 19.26
CA GLY A 48 17.14 24.75 19.14
C GLY A 48 18.12 23.60 18.88
N ALA A 49 17.65 22.36 18.73
CA ALA A 49 18.45 21.24 18.25
C ALA A 49 18.05 20.89 16.81
N GLU A 50 19.04 20.62 15.96
CA GLU A 50 18.82 20.09 14.61
C GLU A 50 18.46 18.60 14.69
N TYR A 51 17.27 18.24 14.20
CA TYR A 51 16.86 16.86 14.01
C TYR A 51 16.87 16.54 12.52
N VAL A 52 17.67 15.55 12.13
CA VAL A 52 17.61 14.98 10.79
C VAL A 52 16.39 14.07 10.72
N VAL A 53 15.35 14.48 9.99
CA VAL A 53 14.15 13.66 9.80
C VAL A 53 14.40 12.64 8.69
N ASP A 54 15.19 11.60 8.96
CA ASP A 54 15.55 10.62 7.93
C ASP A 54 14.32 9.92 7.33
N PHE A 55 13.33 9.60 8.16
CA PHE A 55 12.16 8.84 7.75
C PHE A 55 10.93 9.72 7.53
N LEU A 56 10.23 9.46 6.43
CA LEU A 56 8.98 10.13 6.09
C LEU A 56 7.78 9.23 6.34
N PRO A 57 6.65 9.77 6.84
CA PRO A 57 5.41 9.00 6.99
C PRO A 57 4.93 8.45 5.65
N LYS A 58 4.50 7.19 5.65
CA LYS A 58 3.88 6.49 4.53
C LYS A 58 2.75 5.63 5.05
N VAL A 59 1.89 5.19 4.13
CA VAL A 59 0.85 4.22 4.41
C VAL A 59 1.14 2.96 3.63
N LYS A 60 1.16 1.81 4.31
CA LYS A 60 1.25 0.49 3.71
C LYS A 60 -0.15 -0.11 3.61
N ILE A 61 -0.53 -0.54 2.41
CA ILE A 61 -1.82 -1.15 2.09
C ILE A 61 -1.53 -2.58 1.63
N ASP A 62 -2.06 -3.55 2.36
CA ASP A 62 -1.93 -4.98 2.08
C ASP A 62 -3.26 -5.55 1.59
N ILE A 63 -3.23 -6.25 0.46
CA ILE A 63 -4.44 -6.73 -0.24
C ILE A 63 -4.19 -8.15 -0.74
N ALA A 64 -4.95 -9.13 -0.24
CA ALA A 64 -4.97 -10.47 -0.80
C ALA A 64 -5.96 -10.49 -1.98
N ILE A 65 -5.52 -10.95 -3.15
CA ILE A 65 -6.33 -11.01 -4.38
C ILE A 65 -6.08 -12.29 -5.18
N ARG A 66 -7.03 -12.63 -6.06
CA ARG A 66 -6.85 -13.69 -7.07
C ARG A 66 -5.78 -13.28 -8.09
N ASP A 67 -5.10 -14.27 -8.67
CA ASP A 67 -3.98 -14.01 -9.58
C ASP A 67 -4.41 -13.19 -10.81
N GLU A 68 -5.62 -13.43 -11.32
CA GLU A 68 -6.23 -12.70 -12.44
C GLU A 68 -6.49 -11.21 -12.18
N MET A 69 -6.61 -10.79 -10.91
CA MET A 69 -6.87 -9.38 -10.56
C MET A 69 -5.59 -8.56 -10.34
N VAL A 70 -4.42 -9.20 -10.36
CA VAL A 70 -3.15 -8.55 -9.96
C VAL A 70 -2.79 -7.38 -10.85
N GLU A 71 -2.86 -7.58 -12.17
CA GLU A 71 -2.52 -6.54 -13.13
C GLU A 71 -3.46 -5.33 -12.99
N GLN A 72 -4.77 -5.59 -12.93
CA GLN A 72 -5.80 -4.56 -12.77
C GLN A 72 -5.62 -3.77 -11.45
N ALA A 73 -5.32 -4.46 -10.34
CA ALA A 73 -5.09 -3.81 -9.05
C ALA A 73 -3.82 -2.95 -9.06
N VAL A 74 -2.72 -3.46 -9.62
CA VAL A 74 -1.46 -2.71 -9.73
C VAL A 74 -1.65 -1.46 -10.60
N GLU A 75 -2.35 -1.58 -11.73
CA GLU A 75 -2.64 -0.44 -12.60
C GLU A 75 -3.51 0.61 -11.90
N ALA A 76 -4.59 0.19 -11.23
CA ALA A 76 -5.49 1.07 -10.49
C ALA A 76 -4.74 1.85 -9.40
N ILE A 77 -3.96 1.16 -8.56
CA ILE A 77 -3.15 1.78 -7.49
C ILE A 77 -2.14 2.74 -8.11
N THR A 78 -1.41 2.32 -9.15
CA THR A 78 -0.36 3.15 -9.77
C THR A 78 -0.93 4.46 -10.32
N ARG A 79 -2.07 4.38 -11.01
CA ARG A 79 -2.73 5.54 -11.61
C ARG A 79 -3.09 6.59 -10.57
N VAL A 80 -3.71 6.20 -9.46
CA VAL A 80 -4.21 7.16 -8.47
C VAL A 80 -3.17 7.57 -7.44
N ALA A 81 -2.19 6.70 -7.11
CA ALA A 81 -1.13 7.04 -6.17
C ALA A 81 -0.01 7.91 -6.80
N SER A 82 0.13 7.91 -8.13
CA SER A 82 1.13 8.71 -8.83
C SER A 82 0.85 10.21 -8.73
N THR A 83 1.86 10.97 -8.33
CA THR A 83 1.87 12.44 -8.35
C THR A 83 2.94 12.99 -9.29
N GLY A 84 3.75 12.11 -9.90
CA GLY A 84 4.92 12.47 -10.72
C GLY A 84 6.09 13.03 -9.91
N LYS A 85 6.01 13.02 -8.57
CA LYS A 85 7.06 13.57 -7.69
C LYS A 85 7.79 12.43 -6.97
N ILE A 86 9.04 12.68 -6.60
CA ILE A 86 9.84 11.74 -5.81
C ILE A 86 9.07 11.33 -4.54
N GLY A 87 9.11 10.02 -4.24
CA GLY A 87 8.55 9.47 -3.02
C GLY A 87 7.07 9.04 -3.10
N ASP A 88 6.51 8.87 -4.29
CA ASP A 88 5.15 8.35 -4.48
C ASP A 88 4.95 6.97 -3.86
N GLY A 89 5.97 6.10 -3.94
CA GLY A 89 5.89 4.81 -3.28
C GLY A 89 6.51 3.67 -4.05
N LYS A 90 6.15 2.45 -3.64
CA LYS A 90 6.43 1.18 -4.32
C LYS A 90 5.26 0.23 -4.15
N ILE A 91 5.08 -0.66 -5.11
CA ILE A 91 4.16 -1.80 -5.02
C ILE A 91 5.00 -3.07 -5.07
N PHE A 92 4.69 -4.00 -4.17
CA PHE A 92 5.28 -5.33 -4.12
C PHE A 92 4.19 -6.35 -4.37
N VAL A 93 4.54 -7.44 -5.06
CA VAL A 93 3.64 -8.57 -5.30
C VAL A 93 4.34 -9.81 -4.78
N SER A 94 3.72 -10.51 -3.83
CA SER A 94 4.21 -11.77 -3.30
C SER A 94 3.20 -12.89 -3.50
N ASN A 95 3.70 -14.12 -3.61
CA ASN A 95 2.85 -15.30 -3.68
C ASN A 95 2.18 -15.55 -2.33
N LEU A 96 0.87 -15.83 -2.35
CA LEU A 96 0.14 -16.40 -1.24
C LEU A 96 -0.13 -17.88 -1.54
N GLU A 97 0.47 -18.75 -0.77
CA GLU A 97 0.22 -20.19 -0.85
C GLU A 97 -1.18 -20.53 -0.35
N GLN A 98 -1.65 -19.85 0.69
CA GLN A 98 -2.97 -20.08 1.28
C GLN A 98 -3.57 -18.79 1.85
N VAL A 99 -4.90 -18.70 1.79
CA VAL A 99 -5.72 -17.70 2.47
C VAL A 99 -6.86 -18.45 3.17
N ILE A 100 -7.22 -18.03 4.38
CA ILE A 100 -8.32 -18.61 5.17
C ILE A 100 -9.23 -17.48 5.64
N ARG A 101 -10.53 -17.57 5.34
CA ARG A 101 -11.53 -16.64 5.88
C ARG A 101 -11.99 -17.15 7.25
N ILE A 102 -11.53 -16.49 8.32
CA ILE A 102 -11.77 -16.91 9.72
C ILE A 102 -13.27 -17.18 10.01
N ARG A 103 -14.17 -16.34 9.49
CA ARG A 103 -15.61 -16.43 9.77
C ARG A 103 -16.28 -17.68 9.21
N THR A 104 -15.85 -18.15 8.03
CA THR A 104 -16.53 -19.23 7.29
C THR A 104 -15.68 -20.50 7.15
N GLY A 105 -14.36 -20.39 7.36
CA GLY A 105 -13.42 -21.48 7.11
C GLY A 105 -13.10 -21.68 5.61
N GLU A 106 -13.65 -20.85 4.72
CA GLU A 106 -13.31 -20.89 3.29
C GLU A 106 -11.81 -20.70 3.10
N THR A 107 -11.25 -21.38 2.11
CA THR A 107 -9.82 -21.34 1.80
C THR A 107 -9.55 -20.97 0.36
N GLY A 108 -8.33 -20.52 0.09
CA GLY A 108 -7.90 -20.24 -1.28
C GLY A 108 -8.69 -19.10 -1.92
N PRO A 109 -9.02 -19.19 -3.22
CA PRO A 109 -9.73 -18.12 -3.95
C PRO A 109 -11.11 -17.73 -3.40
N GLU A 110 -11.78 -18.61 -2.64
CA GLU A 110 -13.07 -18.31 -2.00
C GLU A 110 -12.91 -17.49 -0.70
N ALA A 111 -11.72 -17.57 -0.10
CA ALA A 111 -11.38 -16.82 1.11
C ALA A 111 -11.00 -15.36 0.85
N VAL A 112 -10.80 -15.01 -0.42
CA VAL A 112 -10.44 -13.68 -0.91
C VAL A 112 -11.71 -12.96 -1.33
#